data_AF-A0A2N9FTG2-F1
#
_entry.id   AF-A0A2N9FTG2-F1
#
_cell.length_a   1.000
_cell.length_b   1.000
_cell.length_c   1.000
_cell.angle_alpha   90.00
_cell.angle_beta   90.00
_cell.angle_gamma   90.00
#
_symmetry.space_group_name_H-M   'P 1'
#
loop_
_entity.id
_entity.type
_entity.pdbx_description
1 polymer ?
#
loop_
_entity_poly.entity_id
_entity_poly.type
_entity_poly.pdbx_seq_one_letter_code
_entity_poly.pdbx_strand_id
1 'polypeptide(L)'
;MASSSSQNKPEAINLNDTPSSLTEVWRPYFLSPNGPVSVTDSVMLNGVTATAVAAGLCTPEDAKVLAGRTDPQIINDSMTLTIQCAVTVSNMRHRLHVRNHEVRTLRSQVTILQRLLKESKKKVGEVKEENKRLKALVDSYADDLVVRSTEQSKTTVELQKQYEKLLAEVKELASRSIPK
;
A
#
# COMPACT_ATOMS: atom_id res chain seq x y z
N MET A 1 -29.22 -50.76 -24.14
CA MET A 1 -28.55 -51.49 -23.04
C MET A 1 -28.58 -50.58 -21.82
N ALA A 2 -29.12 -51.08 -20.72
CA ALA A 2 -29.57 -50.31 -19.57
C ALA A 2 -28.40 -49.83 -18.68
N SER A 3 -28.40 -48.55 -18.33
CA SER A 3 -27.58 -48.00 -17.26
C SER A 3 -28.33 -48.18 -15.94
N SER A 4 -27.75 -48.92 -14.99
CA SER A 4 -28.29 -49.02 -13.63
C SER A 4 -27.56 -48.02 -12.73
N SER A 5 -28.30 -47.04 -12.21
CA SER A 5 -27.85 -46.07 -11.21
C SER A 5 -28.18 -46.62 -9.83
N SER A 6 -27.16 -46.95 -9.03
CA SER A 6 -27.37 -47.25 -7.61
C SER A 6 -27.52 -45.94 -6.84
N GLN A 7 -28.74 -45.65 -6.39
CA GLN A 7 -29.01 -44.60 -5.40
C GLN A 7 -28.32 -44.96 -4.08
N ASN A 8 -27.17 -44.33 -3.80
CA ASN A 8 -26.66 -44.26 -2.44
C ASN A 8 -27.57 -43.32 -1.65
N LYS A 9 -28.39 -43.91 -0.79
CA LYS A 9 -29.23 -43.20 0.19
C LYS A 9 -28.32 -42.40 1.13
N PRO A 10 -28.57 -41.10 1.37
CA PRO A 10 -27.80 -40.36 2.36
C PRO A 10 -28.10 -40.94 3.74
N GLU A 11 -27.04 -41.36 4.42
CA GLU A 11 -27.07 -41.73 5.83
C GLU A 11 -27.62 -40.54 6.62
N ALA A 12 -28.76 -40.74 7.28
CA ALA A 12 -29.39 -39.71 8.08
C ALA A 12 -28.50 -39.44 9.31
N ILE A 13 -27.85 -38.27 9.34
CA ILE A 13 -27.04 -37.83 10.47
C ILE A 13 -27.96 -37.67 11.67
N ASN A 14 -27.86 -38.58 12.64
CA ASN A 14 -28.59 -38.49 13.89
C ASN A 14 -27.97 -37.39 14.76
N LEU A 15 -28.62 -36.23 14.84
CA LEU A 15 -28.16 -35.08 15.63
C LEU A 15 -28.23 -35.32 17.16
N ASN A 16 -28.79 -36.46 17.60
CA ASN A 16 -28.84 -36.86 19.01
C ASN A 16 -27.79 -37.92 19.38
N ASP A 17 -26.95 -38.36 18.44
CA ASP A 17 -25.80 -39.19 18.78
C ASP A 17 -24.82 -38.34 19.60
N THR A 18 -24.81 -38.58 20.91
CA THR A 18 -23.82 -38.00 21.80
C THR A 18 -22.44 -38.49 21.33
N PRO A 19 -21.48 -37.60 21.03
CA PRO A 19 -20.18 -38.02 20.54
C PRO A 19 -19.50 -38.85 21.62
N SER A 20 -19.54 -40.18 21.45
CA SER A 20 -18.87 -41.10 22.35
C SER A 20 -17.38 -40.90 22.15
N SER A 21 -16.74 -40.39 23.20
CA SER A 21 -15.35 -39.94 23.32
C SER A 21 -15.02 -38.64 22.55
N LEU A 22 -14.70 -37.60 23.33
CA LEU A 22 -13.81 -36.52 22.88
C LEU A 22 -12.55 -37.18 22.33
N THR A 23 -12.35 -37.17 21.02
CA THR A 23 -11.04 -37.47 20.47
C THR A 23 -10.12 -36.38 21.01
N GLU A 24 -9.15 -36.74 21.84
CA GLU A 24 -8.08 -35.83 22.25
C GLU A 24 -7.42 -35.31 20.98
N VAL A 25 -7.77 -34.09 20.59
CA VAL A 25 -7.10 -33.39 19.50
C VAL A 25 -5.64 -33.30 19.91
N TRP A 26 -4.78 -34.05 19.22
CA TRP A 26 -3.35 -34.07 19.51
C TRP A 26 -2.81 -32.64 19.47
N ARG A 27 -2.22 -32.20 20.58
CA ARG A 27 -1.58 -30.90 20.72
C ARG A 27 -0.10 -31.14 20.97
N PRO A 28 0.78 -30.79 20.02
CA PRO A 28 2.21 -30.97 20.20
C PRO A 28 2.71 -30.07 21.34
N TYR A 29 3.40 -30.66 22.31
CA TYR A 29 4.10 -29.96 23.38
C TYR A 29 5.60 -30.29 23.28
N PHE A 30 6.42 -29.27 23.11
CA PHE A 30 7.86 -29.42 22.91
C PHE A 30 8.58 -29.17 24.24
N LEU A 31 8.74 -30.23 25.03
CA LEU A 31 9.43 -30.19 26.32
C LEU A 31 10.83 -30.80 26.19
N SER A 32 11.83 -30.06 26.66
CA SER A 32 13.23 -30.48 26.76
C SER A 32 13.61 -30.69 28.25
N PRO A 33 14.68 -31.44 28.57
CA PRO A 33 15.20 -31.52 29.95
C PRO A 33 15.49 -30.17 30.60
N ASN A 34 15.72 -29.12 29.79
CA ASN A 34 16.00 -27.76 30.24
C ASN A 34 14.74 -26.87 30.34
N GLY A 35 13.54 -27.43 30.10
CA GLY A 35 12.27 -26.70 30.11
C GLY A 35 11.58 -26.65 28.74
N PRO A 36 10.49 -25.87 28.60
CA PRO A 36 9.76 -25.72 27.34
C PRO A 36 10.65 -25.14 26.23
N VAL A 37 10.55 -25.71 25.02
CA VAL A 37 11.24 -25.19 23.85
C VAL A 37 10.62 -23.86 23.44
N SER A 38 11.45 -22.83 23.39
CA SER A 38 11.10 -21.45 23.07
C SER A 38 11.43 -21.11 21.61
N VAL A 39 10.93 -19.97 21.13
CA VAL A 39 11.20 -19.46 19.77
C VAL A 39 12.69 -19.13 19.55
N THR A 40 13.45 -18.94 20.62
CA THR A 40 14.90 -18.66 20.56
C THR A 40 15.76 -19.92 20.46
N ASP A 41 15.18 -21.11 20.68
CA ASP A 41 15.94 -22.36 20.65
C ASP A 41 16.18 -22.84 19.22
N SER A 42 17.43 -23.18 18.93
CA SER A 42 17.85 -23.61 17.59
C SER A 42 17.85 -25.14 17.48
N VAL A 43 16.83 -25.68 16.80
CA VAL A 43 16.74 -27.10 16.42
C VAL A 43 17.97 -27.56 15.62
N MET A 44 18.59 -26.68 14.84
CA MET A 44 19.74 -27.06 14.00
C MET A 44 21.09 -27.05 14.73
N LEU A 45 21.20 -26.37 15.87
CA LEU A 45 22.46 -26.18 16.60
C LEU A 45 22.49 -26.93 17.94
N ASN A 46 21.35 -27.42 18.41
CA ASN A 46 21.23 -28.12 19.69
C ASN A 46 20.51 -29.45 19.50
N GLY A 47 21.26 -30.55 19.59
CA GLY A 47 20.72 -31.91 19.47
C GLY A 47 19.63 -32.22 20.50
N VAL A 48 19.69 -31.65 21.71
CA VAL A 48 18.66 -31.84 22.74
C VAL A 48 17.34 -31.17 22.33
N THR A 49 17.42 -29.97 21.73
CA THR A 49 16.24 -29.27 21.20
C THR A 49 15.68 -30.00 19.99
N ALA A 50 16.54 -30.52 19.11
CA ALA A 50 16.11 -31.31 17.96
C ALA A 50 15.33 -32.56 18.37
N THR A 51 15.83 -33.31 19.34
CA THR A 51 15.16 -34.49 19.89
C THR A 51 13.82 -34.14 20.54
N ALA A 52 13.75 -33.06 21.33
CA ALA A 52 12.51 -32.60 21.96
C ALA A 52 11.45 -32.18 20.93
N VAL A 53 11.85 -31.51 19.86
CA VAL A 53 10.95 -31.11 18.77
C VAL A 53 10.47 -32.31 17.97
N ALA A 54 11.37 -33.25 17.63
CA ALA A 54 11.01 -34.47 16.93
C ALA A 54 10.00 -35.31 17.74
N ALA A 55 10.24 -35.46 19.05
CA ALA A 55 9.33 -36.18 19.94
C ALA A 55 7.94 -35.53 20.02
N GLY A 56 7.89 -34.19 20.04
CA GLY A 56 6.61 -33.46 20.04
C GLY A 56 5.91 -33.42 18.68
N LEU A 57 6.53 -33.87 17.58
CA LEU A 57 5.91 -33.95 16.25
C LEU A 57 5.30 -35.32 15.95
N CYS A 58 5.70 -36.37 16.68
CA CYS A 58 5.11 -37.70 16.55
C CYS A 58 3.78 -37.76 17.30
N THR A 59 2.73 -38.26 16.64
CA THR A 59 1.51 -38.62 17.36
C THR A 59 1.74 -39.88 18.21
N PRO A 60 0.95 -40.10 19.28
CA PRO A 60 1.03 -41.34 20.06
C PRO A 60 0.87 -42.60 19.20
N GLU A 61 0.07 -42.53 18.14
CA GLU A 61 -0.12 -43.61 17.16
C GLU A 61 1.14 -43.83 16.31
N ASP A 62 1.82 -42.77 15.86
CA ASP A 62 3.10 -42.87 15.15
C ASP A 62 4.18 -43.53 16.02
N ALA A 63 4.23 -43.15 17.31
CA ALA A 63 5.18 -43.71 18.26
C ALA A 63 4.97 -45.22 18.48
N LYS A 64 3.71 -45.68 18.53
CA LYS A 64 3.36 -47.11 18.61
C LYS A 64 3.75 -47.88 17.34
N VAL A 65 3.50 -47.29 16.17
CA VAL A 65 3.87 -47.89 14.87
C VAL A 65 5.39 -48.00 14.73
N LEU A 66 6.13 -46.99 15.18
CA LEU A 66 7.60 -47.00 15.16
C LEU A 66 8.18 -47.99 16.17
N ALA A 67 7.64 -48.06 17.39
CA ALA A 67 8.13 -48.96 18.45
C ALA A 67 7.98 -50.45 18.12
N GLY A 68 7.00 -50.81 17.28
CA GLY A 68 6.74 -52.20 16.88
C GLY A 68 7.49 -52.68 15.64
N ARG A 69 8.22 -51.80 14.93
CA ARG A 69 8.91 -52.15 13.68
C ARG A 69 10.39 -52.41 13.93
N THR A 70 10.79 -53.68 13.78
CA THR A 70 12.18 -54.14 13.92
C THR A 70 12.99 -54.06 12.62
N ASP A 71 12.35 -53.67 11.51
CA ASP A 71 12.99 -53.55 10.19
C ASP A 71 13.82 -52.26 10.10
N PRO A 72 15.16 -52.35 10.00
CA PRO A 72 16.04 -51.18 9.93
C PRO A 72 15.71 -50.22 8.79
N GLN A 73 15.15 -50.70 7.67
CA GLN A 73 14.83 -49.87 6.52
C GLN A 73 13.71 -48.87 6.82
N ILE A 74 12.64 -49.32 7.48
CA ILE A 74 11.51 -48.46 7.82
C ILE A 74 11.92 -47.38 8.83
N ILE A 75 12.76 -47.74 9.79
CA ILE A 75 13.30 -46.77 10.77
C ILE A 75 14.12 -45.70 10.03
N ASN A 76 14.99 -46.10 9.11
CA ASN A 76 15.79 -45.17 8.30
C ASN A 76 14.93 -44.25 7.41
N ASP A 77 13.89 -44.78 6.77
CA ASP A 77 12.96 -44.00 5.93
C ASP A 77 12.19 -42.97 6.78
N SER A 78 11.74 -43.35 7.98
CA SER A 78 11.04 -42.44 8.91
C SER A 78 11.94 -41.31 9.43
N MET A 79 13.22 -41.60 9.73
CA MET A 79 14.20 -40.58 10.10
C MET A 79 14.48 -39.64 8.92
N THR A 80 14.63 -40.19 7.72
CA THR A 80 14.84 -39.40 6.50
C THR A 80 13.69 -38.43 6.26
N LEU A 81 12.44 -38.90 6.40
CA LEU A 81 11.25 -38.06 6.29
C LEU A 81 11.23 -36.96 7.37
N THR A 82 11.59 -37.29 8.61
CA THR A 82 11.66 -36.32 9.72
C THR A 82 12.69 -35.22 9.43
N ILE A 83 13.87 -35.58 8.93
CA ILE A 83 14.92 -34.62 8.53
C ILE A 83 14.42 -33.73 7.40
N GLN A 84 13.80 -34.29 6.37
CA GLN A 84 13.25 -33.53 5.25
C GLN A 84 12.14 -32.55 5.69
N CYS A 85 11.26 -32.99 6.59
CA CYS A 85 10.25 -32.15 7.21
C CYS A 85 10.88 -30.98 7.99
N ALA A 86 11.88 -31.26 8.84
CA ALA A 86 12.58 -30.24 9.61
C ALA A 86 13.29 -29.20 8.71
N VAL A 87 13.96 -29.65 7.64
CA VAL A 87 14.59 -28.77 6.65
C VAL A 87 13.56 -27.88 5.96
N THR A 88 12.44 -28.47 5.53
CA THR A 88 11.36 -27.75 4.84
C THR A 88 10.75 -26.67 5.75
N VAL A 89 10.43 -27.00 7.00
CA VAL A 89 9.91 -26.05 8.00
C VAL A 89 10.93 -24.95 8.30
N SER A 90 12.21 -25.29 8.44
CA SER A 90 13.27 -24.30 8.68
C SER A 90 13.41 -23.30 7.52
N ASN A 91 13.34 -23.78 6.28
CA ASN A 91 13.37 -22.94 5.08
C ASN A 91 12.16 -22.02 5.01
N MET A 92 10.96 -22.51 5.32
CA MET A 92 9.74 -21.69 5.38
C MET A 92 9.84 -20.61 6.46
N ARG A 93 10.34 -20.95 7.66
CA ARG A 93 10.58 -19.99 8.75
C ARG A 93 11.54 -18.88 8.32
N HIS A 94 12.63 -19.21 7.65
CA HIS A 94 13.59 -18.20 7.19
C HIS A 94 12.96 -17.26 6.15
N ARG A 95 12.26 -17.80 5.15
CA ARG A 95 11.52 -17.01 4.16
C ARG A 95 10.48 -16.10 4.81
N LEU A 96 9.72 -16.62 5.77
CA LEU A 96 8.73 -15.85 6.51
C LEU A 96 9.38 -14.69 7.29
N HIS A 97 10.53 -14.95 7.93
CA HIS A 97 11.28 -13.92 8.66
C HIS A 97 11.73 -12.78 7.75
N VAL A 98 12.31 -13.10 6.58
CA VAL A 98 12.74 -12.10 5.58
C VAL A 98 11.53 -11.29 5.10
N ARG A 99 10.43 -11.94 4.71
CA ARG A 99 9.21 -11.26 4.25
C ARG A 99 8.59 -10.37 5.34
N ASN A 100 8.65 -10.78 6.61
CA ASN A 100 8.17 -9.96 7.72
C ASN A 100 9.01 -8.67 7.88
N HIS A 101 10.32 -8.77 7.70
CA HIS A 101 11.19 -7.59 7.71
C HIS A 101 10.86 -6.64 6.55
N GLU A 102 10.70 -7.15 5.33
CA GLU A 102 10.27 -6.36 4.16
C GLU A 102 8.94 -5.65 4.41
N VAL A 103 7.93 -6.36 4.95
CA VAL A 103 6.62 -5.78 5.29
C VAL A 103 6.76 -4.65 6.31
N ARG A 104 7.62 -4.80 7.32
CA ARG A 104 7.88 -3.75 8.31
C ARG A 104 8.51 -2.51 7.65
N THR A 105 9.46 -2.72 6.75
CA THR A 105 10.09 -1.63 5.98
C THR A 105 9.10 -0.94 5.03
N LEU A 106 8.26 -1.70 4.32
CA LEU A 106 7.21 -1.12 3.48
C LEU A 106 6.20 -0.31 4.30
N ARG A 107 5.82 -0.81 5.49
CA ARG A 107 4.91 -0.09 6.39
C ARG A 107 5.49 1.25 6.85
N SER A 108 6.79 1.33 7.14
CA SER A 108 7.42 2.61 7.50
C SER A 108 7.44 3.58 6.31
N GLN A 109 7.78 3.09 5.11
CA GLN A 109 7.75 3.90 3.89
C GLN A 109 6.36 4.43 3.56
N VAL A 110 5.32 3.58 3.65
CA VAL A 110 3.92 3.99 3.44
C VAL A 110 3.53 5.10 4.42
N THR A 111 3.95 5.02 5.68
CA THR A 111 3.68 6.05 6.69
C THR A 111 4.32 7.39 6.30
N ILE A 112 5.55 7.38 5.77
CA ILE A 112 6.23 8.59 5.29
C ILE A 112 5.49 9.17 4.08
N LEU A 113 5.14 8.33 3.11
CA LEU A 113 4.42 8.75 1.90
C LEU A 113 3.05 9.35 2.21
N GLN A 114 2.32 8.78 3.17
CA GLN A 114 1.03 9.33 3.61
C GLN A 114 1.18 10.75 4.19
N ARG A 115 2.26 11.03 4.94
CA ARG A 115 2.54 12.37 5.46
C ARG A 115 2.84 13.35 4.33
N LEU A 116 3.70 12.97 3.38
CA LEU A 116 4.04 13.80 2.23
C LEU A 116 2.82 14.08 1.35
N LEU A 117 1.96 13.09 1.14
CA LEU A 117 0.72 13.27 0.39
C LEU A 117 -0.22 14.25 1.09
N LYS A 118 -0.34 14.17 2.42
CA LYS A 118 -1.17 15.11 3.20
C LYS A 118 -0.63 16.54 3.08
N GLU A 119 0.67 16.72 3.17
CA GLU A 119 1.31 18.04 3.03
C GLU A 119 1.16 18.59 1.60
N SER A 120 1.40 17.76 0.58
CA SER A 120 1.23 18.15 -0.82
C SER A 120 -0.20 18.58 -1.12
N LYS A 121 -1.21 17.84 -0.64
CA LYS A 121 -2.62 18.23 -0.77
C LYS A 121 -2.92 19.59 -0.14
N LYS A 122 -2.32 19.90 1.02
CA LYS A 122 -2.46 21.22 1.66
C LYS A 122 -1.88 22.33 0.78
N LYS A 123 -0.65 22.16 0.29
CA LYS A 123 0.04 23.14 -0.57
C LYS A 123 -0.71 23.39 -1.88
N VAL A 124 -1.25 22.34 -2.49
CA VAL A 124 -2.09 22.47 -3.70
C VAL A 124 -3.34 23.31 -3.41
N GLY A 125 -3.95 23.16 -2.24
CA GLY A 125 -5.08 23.99 -1.81
C GLY A 125 -4.70 25.47 -1.68
N GLU A 126 -3.58 25.75 -1.00
CA GLU A 126 -3.06 27.12 -0.82
C GLU A 126 -2.77 27.81 -2.16
N VAL A 127 -2.04 27.12 -3.05
CA VAL A 127 -1.71 27.62 -4.40
C VAL A 127 -2.98 27.87 -5.23
N LYS A 128 -4.01 27.03 -5.08
CA LYS A 128 -5.28 27.21 -5.78
C LYS A 128 -6.00 28.49 -5.34
N GLU A 129 -5.99 28.80 -4.05
CA GLU A 129 -6.60 30.05 -3.54
C GLU A 129 -5.77 31.28 -3.93
N GLU A 130 -4.44 31.18 -3.91
CA GLU A 130 -3.57 32.26 -4.39
C GLU A 130 -3.79 32.53 -5.87
N ASN A 131 -3.89 31.50 -6.71
CA ASN A 131 -4.20 31.65 -8.12
C ASN A 131 -5.55 32.34 -8.38
N LYS A 132 -6.57 32.07 -7.55
CA LYS A 132 -7.85 32.80 -7.67
C LYS A 132 -7.69 34.29 -7.35
N ARG A 133 -6.92 34.63 -6.32
CA ARG A 133 -6.65 36.02 -5.93
C ARG A 133 -5.85 36.74 -7.01
N LEU A 134 -4.82 36.10 -7.55
CA LEU A 134 -4.02 36.63 -8.65
C LEU A 134 -4.88 36.87 -9.90
N LYS A 135 -5.78 35.93 -10.23
CA LYS A 135 -6.71 36.11 -11.33
C LYS A 135 -7.59 37.36 -11.14
N ALA A 136 -8.21 37.53 -9.97
CA ALA A 136 -9.01 38.71 -9.67
C ALA A 136 -8.21 40.02 -9.76
N LEU A 137 -6.94 39.99 -9.34
CA LEU A 137 -6.05 41.15 -9.44
C LEU A 137 -5.72 41.49 -10.90
N VAL A 138 -5.45 40.47 -11.74
CA VAL A 138 -5.20 40.66 -13.17
C VAL A 138 -6.44 41.22 -13.88
N ASP A 139 -7.62 40.67 -13.58
CA ASP A 139 -8.89 41.15 -14.14
C ASP A 139 -9.12 42.64 -13.76
N SER A 140 -8.90 43.00 -12.49
CA SER A 140 -8.99 44.40 -12.04
C SER A 140 -7.99 45.32 -12.72
N TYR A 141 -6.77 44.85 -13.00
CA TYR A 141 -5.76 45.66 -13.69
C TYR A 141 -6.10 45.84 -15.17
N ALA A 142 -6.65 44.80 -15.81
CA ALA A 142 -7.14 44.88 -17.18
C ALA A 142 -8.25 45.92 -17.31
N ASP A 143 -9.21 45.92 -16.38
CA ASP A 143 -10.31 46.90 -16.34
C ASP A 143 -9.79 48.33 -16.17
N ASP A 144 -8.87 48.56 -15.21
CA ASP A 144 -8.25 49.88 -14.99
C ASP A 144 -7.48 50.39 -16.23
N LEU A 145 -6.76 49.49 -16.89
CA LEU A 145 -6.00 49.83 -18.09
C LEU A 145 -6.91 50.21 -19.26
N VAL A 146 -8.05 49.54 -19.41
CA VAL A 146 -9.09 49.91 -20.39
C VAL A 146 -9.64 51.31 -20.07
N VAL A 147 -9.98 51.59 -18.81
CA VAL A 147 -10.47 52.92 -18.40
C VAL A 147 -9.46 54.00 -18.75
N ARG A 148 -8.20 53.85 -18.31
CA ARG A 148 -7.13 54.83 -18.60
C ARG A 148 -6.90 54.99 -20.09
N SER A 149 -6.92 53.91 -20.88
CA SER A 149 -6.78 53.98 -22.33
C SER A 149 -7.92 54.78 -22.99
N THR A 150 -9.16 54.58 -22.53
CA THR A 150 -10.31 55.34 -23.07
C THR A 150 -10.25 56.81 -22.71
N GLU A 151 -9.80 57.16 -21.50
CA GLU A 151 -9.60 58.56 -21.09
C GLU A 151 -8.49 59.23 -21.90
N GLN A 152 -7.36 58.54 -22.07
CA GLN A 152 -6.25 59.04 -22.89
C GLN A 152 -6.66 59.22 -24.36
N SER A 153 -7.48 58.32 -24.91
CA SER A 153 -8.02 58.46 -26.26
C SER A 153 -8.89 59.72 -26.38
N LYS A 154 -9.76 60.00 -25.40
CA LYS A 154 -10.57 61.23 -25.35
C LYS A 154 -9.70 62.49 -25.31
N THR A 155 -8.67 62.53 -24.46
CA THR A 155 -7.78 63.71 -24.37
C THR A 155 -6.97 63.92 -25.64
N THR A 156 -6.52 62.83 -26.29
CA THR A 156 -5.81 62.88 -27.57
C THR A 156 -6.69 63.46 -28.67
N VAL A 157 -7.95 63.03 -28.76
CA VAL A 157 -8.92 63.56 -29.74
C VAL A 157 -9.18 65.06 -29.51
N GLU A 158 -9.38 65.48 -28.26
CA GLU A 158 -9.59 66.91 -27.96
C GLU A 158 -8.35 67.74 -28.31
N LEU A 159 -7.15 67.27 -27.95
CA LEU A 159 -5.91 67.97 -28.25
C LEU A 159 -5.66 68.08 -29.76
N GLN A 160 -5.99 67.03 -30.53
CA GLN A 160 -5.92 67.05 -32.00
C GLN A 160 -6.88 68.09 -32.59
N LYS A 161 -8.10 68.19 -32.07
CA LYS A 161 -9.06 69.21 -32.49
C LYS A 161 -8.57 70.63 -32.21
N GLN A 162 -7.96 70.86 -31.03
CA GLN A 162 -7.35 72.15 -30.69
C GLN A 162 -6.20 72.50 -31.65
N TYR A 163 -5.36 71.52 -31.99
CA TYR A 163 -4.27 71.70 -32.95
C TYR A 163 -4.76 72.08 -34.34
N GLU A 164 -5.79 71.39 -34.87
CA GLU A 164 -6.36 71.72 -36.19
C GLU A 164 -6.97 73.11 -36.23
N LYS A 165 -7.66 73.52 -35.15
CA LYS A 165 -8.22 74.87 -35.02
C LYS A 165 -7.11 75.92 -35.07
N LEU A 166 -6.06 75.75 -34.26
CA LEU A 166 -4.91 76.66 -34.24
C LEU A 166 -4.22 76.74 -35.60
N LEU A 167 -4.04 75.59 -36.27
CA LEU A 167 -3.45 75.53 -37.61
C LEU A 167 -4.27 76.33 -38.63
N ALA A 168 -5.59 76.26 -38.57
CA ALA A 168 -6.47 77.06 -39.43
C ALA A 168 -6.34 78.56 -39.16
N GLU A 169 -6.32 78.98 -37.88
CA GLU A 169 -6.11 80.37 -37.48
C GLU A 169 -4.75 80.92 -37.98
N VAL A 170 -3.68 80.14 -37.86
CA VAL A 170 -2.34 80.52 -38.37
C VAL A 170 -2.34 80.69 -39.89
N LYS A 171 -3.01 79.80 -40.64
CA LYS A 171 -3.12 79.91 -42.12
C LYS A 171 -3.89 81.16 -42.55
N GLU A 172 -4.97 81.50 -41.86
CA GLU A 172 -5.73 82.74 -42.10
C GLU A 172 -4.87 83.99 -41.86
N LEU A 173 -4.13 84.02 -40.74
CA LEU A 173 -3.23 85.12 -40.42
C LEU A 173 -2.11 85.28 -41.46
N ALA A 174 -1.50 84.18 -41.90
CA ALA A 174 -0.47 84.20 -42.95
C ALA A 174 -1.01 84.75 -44.28
N SER A 175 -2.26 84.44 -44.63
CA SER A 175 -2.93 84.90 -45.85
C SER A 175 -3.24 86.40 -45.84
N ARG A 176 -3.48 86.99 -44.65
CA ARG A 176 -3.70 88.44 -44.46
C ARG A 176 -2.42 89.27 -44.43
N SER A 177 -1.26 88.63 -44.26
CA SER A 177 0.01 89.31 -43.97
C SER A 177 0.92 89.47 -45.18
N ILE A 178 0.42 89.29 -46.42
CA ILE A 178 1.17 89.55 -47.65
C ILE A 178 0.70 90.89 -48.24
N PRO A 179 1.39 92.01 -48.02
CA PRO A 179 1.20 93.21 -48.80
C PRO A 179 1.86 93.03 -50.18
N LYS A 180 1.19 93.49 -51.23
CA LYS A 180 1.79 93.75 -52.55
C LYS A 180 2.72 94.95 -52.49
#